data_AF-A0A0T2ICU0-F1
#
_entry.id   AF-A0A0T2ICU0-F1
#
_cell.length_a   1.000
_cell.length_b   1.000
_cell.length_c   1.000
_cell.angle_alpha   90.00
_cell.angle_beta   90.00
_cell.angle_gamma   90.00
#
_symmetry.space_group_name_H-M   'P 1'
#
loop_
_entity.id
_entity.type
_entity.pdbx_description
1 polymer ?
#
loop_
_entity_poly.entity_id
_entity_poly.type
_entity_poly.pdbx_seq_one_letter_code
_entity_poly.pdbx_strand_id
1 'polypeptide(L)'
;MKTKTQALAAIAVATALAATYATTTLTSASADSNSGSDKPVHVEVFAPSEGDNAGISGAGWFVDLDVDFDGSTLAQTGFTGLQLTGPAAHNNIAPFPGTFSTGRDDRMPGLVVLTSTTNNTLPGFSGPGTNLANLFNLTGVTNRDSQGTELWDTWIVGAPIAGKNVDTTLTVAVIADLNHNGIYDDAPNVITDQNGDRRIDRRDLKAIGVASNIETVTFHLNGDPA
;
A
#
# COMPACT_ATOMS: atom_id res chain seq x y z
N MET A 1 16.79 -68.25 -60.90
CA MET A 1 18.10 -68.01 -61.56
C MET A 1 19.12 -67.66 -60.48
N LYS A 2 20.30 -68.30 -60.54
CA LYS A 2 21.44 -68.17 -59.63
C LYS A 2 22.29 -66.94 -59.99
N THR A 3 22.82 -66.26 -58.95
CA THR A 3 24.17 -65.63 -58.76
C THR A 3 24.03 -64.56 -57.65
N LYS A 4 24.53 -64.67 -56.40
CA LYS A 4 25.90 -64.65 -55.84
C LYS A 4 26.82 -63.67 -56.62
N THR A 5 27.51 -62.67 -56.04
CA THR A 5 28.58 -62.81 -55.02
C THR A 5 29.21 -61.42 -54.66
N GLN A 6 29.39 -61.12 -53.36
CA GLN A 6 30.49 -60.40 -52.66
C GLN A 6 30.82 -58.90 -52.91
N ALA A 7 31.44 -58.12 -52.00
CA ALA A 7 31.68 -58.15 -50.55
C ALA A 7 32.48 -56.88 -50.11
N LEU A 8 32.51 -56.63 -48.79
CA LEU A 8 33.55 -55.99 -47.96
C LEU A 8 33.88 -54.48 -48.09
N ALA A 9 33.65 -53.73 -47.00
CA ALA A 9 34.72 -53.23 -46.12
C ALA A 9 34.13 -52.60 -44.84
N ALA A 10 34.66 -52.99 -43.69
CA ALA A 10 34.35 -52.42 -42.38
C ALA A 10 35.39 -51.35 -42.01
N ILE A 11 34.95 -50.23 -41.42
CA ILE A 11 35.76 -49.49 -40.44
C ILE A 11 34.83 -49.04 -39.32
N ALA A 12 35.08 -49.60 -38.14
CA ALA A 12 34.55 -49.12 -36.88
C ALA A 12 35.38 -47.91 -36.43
N VAL A 13 34.72 -46.81 -36.06
CA VAL A 13 35.26 -45.85 -35.11
C VAL A 13 34.17 -45.58 -34.09
N ALA A 14 34.36 -46.14 -32.90
CA ALA A 14 33.60 -45.79 -31.71
C ALA A 14 34.12 -44.45 -31.20
N THR A 15 33.24 -43.46 -31.06
CA THR A 15 33.43 -42.36 -30.11
C THR A 15 32.14 -42.20 -29.33
N ALA A 16 32.22 -42.54 -28.04
CA ALA A 16 31.19 -42.30 -27.07
C ALA A 16 31.27 -40.84 -26.61
N LEU A 17 30.15 -40.12 -26.66
CA LEU A 17 29.87 -39.01 -25.75
C LEU A 17 28.38 -39.03 -25.42
N ALA A 18 28.11 -39.42 -24.18
CA ALA A 18 26.82 -39.29 -23.55
C ALA A 18 26.53 -37.81 -23.26
N ALA A 19 25.34 -37.34 -23.62
CA ALA A 19 24.72 -36.18 -22.99
C ALA A 19 23.20 -36.32 -23.09
N THR A 20 22.61 -36.54 -21.93
CA THR A 20 21.19 -36.68 -21.62
C THR A 20 20.43 -35.40 -21.99
N TYR A 21 19.38 -35.50 -22.81
CA TYR A 21 18.44 -34.40 -23.04
C TYR A 21 17.44 -34.34 -21.87
N ALA A 22 17.66 -33.42 -20.93
CA ALA A 22 16.64 -33.02 -19.97
C ALA A 22 15.76 -31.95 -20.63
N THR A 23 14.49 -32.29 -20.86
CA THR A 23 13.44 -31.35 -21.26
C THR A 23 13.12 -30.41 -20.09
N THR A 24 13.60 -29.17 -20.16
CA THR A 24 13.14 -28.09 -19.27
C THR A 24 11.88 -27.46 -19.86
N THR A 25 10.75 -27.73 -19.22
CA THR A 25 9.53 -26.93 -19.38
C THR A 25 9.79 -25.54 -18.80
N LEU A 26 10.03 -24.56 -19.66
CA LEU A 26 10.06 -23.15 -19.28
C LEU A 26 8.63 -22.71 -19.00
N THR A 27 8.22 -22.76 -17.73
CA THR A 27 7.12 -21.96 -17.20
C THR A 27 7.50 -20.49 -17.38
N SER A 28 6.84 -19.80 -18.29
CA SER A 28 6.87 -18.34 -18.37
C SER A 28 6.23 -17.79 -17.11
N ALA A 29 7.06 -17.49 -16.10
CA ALA A 29 6.67 -16.58 -15.05
C ALA A 29 6.44 -15.22 -15.72
N SER A 30 5.19 -14.78 -15.77
CA SER A 30 4.86 -13.39 -16.05
C SER A 30 5.44 -12.55 -14.92
N ALA A 31 6.67 -12.07 -15.12
CA ALA A 31 7.18 -10.94 -14.38
C ALA A 31 6.23 -9.78 -14.72
N ASP A 32 5.41 -9.42 -13.74
CA ASP A 32 4.58 -8.21 -13.79
C ASP A 32 5.57 -7.05 -13.88
N SER A 33 5.87 -6.64 -15.10
CA SER A 33 6.81 -5.57 -15.40
C SER A 33 6.21 -4.29 -14.84
N ASN A 34 6.70 -3.91 -13.66
CA ASN A 34 6.51 -2.60 -13.08
C ASN A 34 7.04 -1.56 -14.07
N SER A 35 6.18 -1.11 -14.98
CA SER A 35 6.45 0.07 -15.80
C SER A 35 6.42 1.25 -14.84
N GLY A 36 7.56 1.51 -14.21
CA GLY A 36 7.82 2.71 -13.44
C GLY A 36 7.76 3.91 -14.38
N SER A 37 6.56 4.38 -14.66
CA SER A 37 6.37 5.83 -14.71
C SER A 37 6.77 6.30 -13.31
N ASP A 38 7.78 7.16 -13.21
CA ASP A 38 8.06 7.89 -11.96
C ASP A 38 6.71 8.46 -11.50
N LYS A 39 6.23 7.95 -10.37
CA LYS A 39 4.97 8.41 -9.81
C LYS A 39 5.27 9.77 -9.18
N PRO A 40 4.48 10.82 -9.45
CA PRO A 40 4.75 12.15 -8.93
C PRO A 40 4.60 12.25 -7.41
N VAL A 41 4.15 11.18 -6.76
CA VAL A 41 4.00 11.08 -5.31
C VAL A 41 4.63 9.76 -4.86
N HIS A 42 5.35 9.79 -3.75
CA HIS A 42 5.87 8.61 -3.09
C HIS A 42 5.31 8.52 -1.67
N VAL A 43 5.04 7.32 -1.20
CA VAL A 43 4.56 7.04 0.15
C VAL A 43 5.47 5.99 0.77
N GLU A 44 5.96 6.23 1.98
CA GLU A 44 6.70 5.27 2.78
C GLU A 44 6.04 5.12 4.16
N VAL A 45 5.95 3.87 4.64
CA VAL A 45 5.41 3.54 5.97
C VAL A 45 6.55 3.07 6.87
N PHE A 46 6.76 3.75 7.99
CA PHE A 46 7.78 3.42 8.98
C PHE A 46 7.25 2.50 10.10
N ALA A 47 5.98 2.67 10.47
CA ALA A 47 5.32 1.82 11.45
C ALA A 47 3.86 1.55 11.02
N PRO A 48 3.38 0.29 11.14
CA PRO A 48 4.15 -0.91 11.46
C PRO A 48 5.14 -1.27 10.33
N SER A 49 6.17 -2.04 10.66
CA SER A 49 7.03 -2.69 9.67
C SER A 49 6.52 -4.10 9.31
N GLU A 50 6.99 -4.63 8.19
CA GLU A 50 6.61 -5.97 7.71
C GLU A 50 6.93 -7.04 8.77
N GLY A 51 5.91 -7.83 9.14
CA GLY A 51 6.03 -8.92 10.11
C GLY A 51 5.98 -8.49 11.58
N ASP A 52 5.78 -7.20 11.88
CA ASP A 52 5.67 -6.73 13.26
C ASP A 52 4.50 -7.41 14.00
N ASN A 53 4.68 -7.61 15.31
CA ASN A 53 3.60 -7.94 16.23
C ASN A 53 3.24 -6.67 17.02
N ALA A 54 2.26 -5.93 16.52
CA ALA A 54 2.01 -4.56 16.91
C ALA A 54 0.89 -4.42 17.95
N GLY A 55 1.08 -3.49 18.88
CA GLY A 55 0.06 -3.05 19.82
C GLY A 55 -0.12 -3.97 21.03
N ILE A 56 -1.20 -3.70 21.77
CA ILE A 56 -1.64 -4.42 22.96
C ILE A 56 -3.16 -4.54 22.87
N SER A 57 -3.68 -5.77 22.93
CA SER A 57 -5.12 -6.05 22.84
C SER A 57 -5.81 -5.42 21.62
N GLY A 58 -5.11 -5.37 20.48
CA GLY A 58 -5.59 -4.80 19.21
C GLY A 58 -5.51 -3.27 19.10
N ALA A 59 -5.01 -2.58 20.12
CA ALA A 59 -4.88 -1.12 20.17
C ALA A 59 -3.43 -0.70 20.48
N GLY A 60 -3.17 0.61 20.55
CA GLY A 60 -1.87 1.16 20.95
C GLY A 60 -0.73 0.90 19.96
N TRP A 61 -1.05 0.59 18.71
CA TRP A 61 -0.09 0.51 17.61
C TRP A 61 -0.10 1.80 16.80
N PHE A 62 0.97 2.02 16.03
CA PHE A 62 1.15 3.24 15.25
C PHE A 62 0.90 2.99 13.77
N VAL A 63 0.37 4.00 13.10
CA VAL A 63 0.61 4.20 11.67
C VAL A 63 1.49 5.46 11.57
N ASP A 64 2.67 5.32 11.01
CA ASP A 64 3.65 6.40 10.86
C ASP A 64 4.20 6.36 9.45
N LEU A 65 4.04 7.43 8.70
CA LEU A 65 4.32 7.49 7.27
C LEU A 65 4.77 8.88 6.83
N ASP A 66 5.48 8.92 5.71
CA ASP A 66 5.67 10.12 4.92
C ASP A 66 4.99 10.01 3.55
N VAL A 67 4.74 11.18 2.98
CA VAL A 67 4.29 11.36 1.61
C VAL A 67 5.12 12.44 0.94
N ASP A 68 5.94 12.04 -0.02
CA ASP A 68 6.75 12.91 -0.87
C ASP A 68 6.00 13.28 -2.14
N PHE A 69 5.89 14.57 -2.43
CA PHE A 69 5.26 15.08 -3.65
C PHE A 69 6.31 15.76 -4.55
N ASP A 70 6.78 15.01 -5.55
CA ASP A 70 7.80 15.46 -6.50
C ASP A 70 7.28 16.58 -7.39
N GLY A 71 8.08 17.65 -7.51
CA GLY A 71 7.76 18.81 -8.34
C GLY A 71 6.50 19.58 -7.92
N SER A 72 5.93 19.26 -6.76
CA SER A 72 4.67 19.83 -6.28
C SER A 72 4.90 20.86 -5.18
N THR A 73 4.16 21.95 -5.25
CA THR A 73 4.09 22.93 -4.16
C THR A 73 3.15 22.43 -3.06
N LEU A 74 3.32 22.94 -1.83
CA LEU A 74 2.41 22.67 -0.70
C LEU A 74 0.92 22.91 -1.00
N ALA A 75 0.59 23.85 -1.90
CA ALA A 75 -0.81 24.08 -2.28
C ALA A 75 -1.36 22.95 -3.17
N GLN A 76 -0.52 22.36 -4.02
CA GLN A 76 -0.89 21.26 -4.93
C GLN A 76 -1.02 19.93 -4.20
N THR A 77 -0.35 19.75 -3.06
CA THR A 77 -0.53 18.56 -2.21
C THR A 77 -1.92 18.48 -1.58
N GLY A 78 -2.71 19.56 -1.66
CA GLY A 78 -4.00 19.68 -0.96
C GLY A 78 -3.86 19.96 0.54
N PHE A 79 -2.63 20.21 1.04
CA PHE A 79 -2.40 20.43 2.45
C PHE A 79 -3.12 21.69 2.96
N THR A 80 -4.03 21.51 3.92
CA THR A 80 -4.83 22.62 4.48
C THR A 80 -4.40 23.05 5.89
N GLY A 81 -3.57 22.25 6.59
CA GLY A 81 -3.00 22.59 7.91
C GLY A 81 -2.62 21.37 8.75
N LEU A 82 -2.11 21.57 9.97
CA LEU A 82 -1.65 20.52 10.90
C LEU A 82 -2.78 19.84 11.72
N GLN A 83 -2.81 18.50 11.83
CA GLN A 83 -3.84 17.76 12.59
C GLN A 83 -3.46 17.59 14.09
N LEU A 84 -4.47 17.61 14.99
CA LEU A 84 -4.40 17.19 16.42
C LEU A 84 -5.81 17.04 17.02
N THR A 85 -6.24 15.83 17.37
CA THR A 85 -7.63 15.57 17.81
C THR A 85 -7.75 14.41 18.81
N GLY A 86 -8.42 14.65 19.94
CA GLY A 86 -8.74 13.66 20.98
C GLY A 86 -9.36 14.31 22.24
N PRO A 87 -10.27 13.63 22.97
CA PRO A 87 -10.94 14.21 24.14
C PRO A 87 -10.09 14.05 25.43
N ALA A 88 -8.98 14.78 25.52
CA ALA A 88 -8.31 15.15 26.77
C ALA A 88 -7.18 16.14 26.49
N ALA A 89 -6.94 17.05 27.44
CA ALA A 89 -6.15 18.25 27.27
C ALA A 89 -4.63 18.02 27.08
N HIS A 90 -4.11 18.48 25.94
CA HIS A 90 -2.74 18.95 25.75
C HIS A 90 -2.78 20.17 24.79
N ASN A 91 -2.31 21.36 25.10
CA ASN A 91 -2.10 22.05 26.37
C ASN A 91 -1.91 23.53 25.96
N ASN A 92 -2.82 24.42 26.37
CA ASN A 92 -2.73 25.89 26.28
C ASN A 92 -3.05 26.67 24.99
N ILE A 93 -3.78 26.14 24.00
CA ILE A 93 -4.56 26.94 23.00
C ILE A 93 -5.63 26.03 22.35
N ALA A 94 -6.64 26.62 21.71
CA ALA A 94 -7.70 25.88 21.03
C ALA A 94 -7.14 24.93 19.95
N PRO A 95 -7.73 23.72 19.78
CA PRO A 95 -7.32 22.76 18.76
C PRO A 95 -7.41 23.38 17.35
N PHE A 96 -6.58 22.90 16.42
CA PHE A 96 -6.70 23.32 15.03
C PHE A 96 -8.09 22.89 14.48
N PRO A 97 -8.80 23.75 13.74
CA PRO A 97 -10.14 23.44 13.23
C PRO A 97 -10.16 22.20 12.30
N GLY A 98 -11.06 21.23 12.49
CA GLY A 98 -11.18 20.06 11.62
C GLY A 98 -12.07 18.97 12.22
N THR A 99 -12.31 17.90 11.46
CA THR A 99 -13.02 16.70 11.93
C THR A 99 -12.04 15.59 12.31
N PHE A 100 -12.45 14.70 13.21
CA PHE A 100 -11.72 13.48 13.53
C PHE A 100 -12.68 12.31 13.47
N SER A 101 -12.67 11.63 12.34
CA SER A 101 -13.59 10.56 12.01
C SER A 101 -13.00 9.71 10.90
N THR A 102 -13.62 8.58 10.58
CA THR A 102 -13.28 7.85 9.36
C THR A 102 -13.62 8.68 8.12
N GLY A 103 -12.87 8.44 7.04
CA GLY A 103 -13.08 9.05 5.74
C GLY A 103 -11.85 9.78 5.22
N ARG A 104 -12.09 10.62 4.21
CA ARG A 104 -11.11 11.51 3.62
C ARG A 104 -10.58 12.46 4.67
N ASP A 105 -9.26 12.61 4.73
CA ASP A 105 -8.61 13.57 5.62
C ASP A 105 -8.91 15.01 5.19
N ASP A 106 -9.24 15.84 6.17
CA ASP A 106 -9.42 17.28 5.96
C ASP A 106 -8.09 17.96 5.61
N ARG A 107 -6.95 17.38 6.03
CA ARG A 107 -5.61 17.98 5.94
C ARG A 107 -4.77 17.42 4.80
N MET A 108 -4.89 16.14 4.49
CA MET A 108 -4.32 15.47 3.32
C MET A 108 -5.43 14.78 2.50
N PRO A 109 -6.27 15.56 1.78
CA PRO A 109 -7.51 15.06 1.18
C PRO A 109 -7.32 14.07 0.02
N GLY A 110 -6.09 13.85 -0.45
CA GLY A 110 -5.74 12.82 -1.41
C GLY A 110 -5.34 11.48 -0.76
N LEU A 111 -5.08 11.44 0.54
CA LEU A 111 -4.57 10.26 1.24
C LEU A 111 -5.67 9.21 1.47
N VAL A 112 -5.34 7.96 1.19
CA VAL A 112 -6.13 6.78 1.53
C VAL A 112 -5.30 5.84 2.37
N VAL A 113 -5.84 5.48 3.54
CA VAL A 113 -5.26 4.49 4.46
C VAL A 113 -6.29 3.42 4.75
N LEU A 114 -5.96 2.16 4.47
CA LEU A 114 -6.85 1.01 4.67
C LEU A 114 -6.18 -0.03 5.55
N THR A 115 -6.97 -0.75 6.36
CA THR A 115 -6.53 -2.01 6.95
C THR A 115 -7.49 -3.15 6.61
N SER A 116 -6.95 -4.29 6.18
CA SER A 116 -7.72 -5.40 5.61
C SER A 116 -8.68 -6.09 6.59
N THR A 117 -8.55 -5.80 7.89
CA THR A 117 -9.37 -6.36 8.98
C THR A 117 -10.20 -5.30 9.70
N THR A 118 -10.28 -4.09 9.16
CA THR A 118 -11.13 -3.02 9.70
C THR A 118 -12.55 -3.54 9.92
N ASN A 119 -13.10 -3.27 11.10
CA ASN A 119 -14.41 -3.70 11.51
C ASN A 119 -15.53 -3.05 10.65
N ASN A 120 -16.60 -3.79 10.34
CA ASN A 120 -17.72 -3.31 9.53
C ASN A 120 -19.04 -3.11 10.30
N THR A 121 -19.01 -3.26 11.62
CA THR A 121 -20.16 -3.12 12.52
C THR A 121 -20.06 -1.91 13.46
N LEU A 122 -18.87 -1.33 13.62
CA LEU A 122 -18.68 -0.09 14.38
C LEU A 122 -19.30 1.12 13.63
N PRO A 123 -19.97 2.05 14.32
CA PRO A 123 -20.49 3.27 13.69
C PRO A 123 -19.39 4.06 12.96
N GLY A 124 -19.65 4.46 11.73
CA GLY A 124 -18.69 5.18 10.88
C GLY A 124 -17.71 4.28 10.13
N PHE A 125 -17.66 2.98 10.41
CA PHE A 125 -16.79 2.06 9.70
C PHE A 125 -17.56 1.23 8.66
N SER A 126 -16.94 1.02 7.51
CA SER A 126 -17.46 0.25 6.37
C SER A 126 -16.60 -0.97 6.07
N GLY A 127 -15.92 -1.53 7.09
CA GLY A 127 -15.04 -2.67 6.91
C GLY A 127 -13.71 -2.30 6.26
N PRO A 128 -13.07 -3.23 5.53
CA PRO A 128 -11.75 -3.03 4.91
C PRO A 128 -11.66 -1.86 3.92
N GLY A 129 -12.81 -1.40 3.39
CA GLY A 129 -12.87 -0.22 2.52
C GLY A 129 -12.98 1.12 3.24
N THR A 130 -12.99 1.15 4.57
CA THR A 130 -13.01 2.41 5.32
C THR A 130 -11.72 3.18 5.09
N ASN A 131 -11.77 4.39 4.55
CA ASN A 131 -10.59 5.26 4.56
C ASN A 131 -10.32 5.74 5.99
N LEU A 132 -9.12 5.49 6.50
CA LEU A 132 -8.70 5.81 7.87
C LEU A 132 -7.84 7.07 7.93
N ALA A 133 -7.60 7.75 6.80
CA ALA A 133 -6.69 8.91 6.72
C ALA A 133 -7.09 10.05 7.68
N ASN A 134 -8.38 10.33 7.85
CA ASN A 134 -8.82 11.40 8.76
C ASN A 134 -8.77 11.03 10.26
N LEU A 135 -8.15 9.89 10.61
CA LEU A 135 -7.87 9.47 11.98
C LEU A 135 -6.42 9.76 12.41
N PHE A 136 -5.62 10.42 11.57
CA PHE A 136 -4.27 10.81 11.94
C PHE A 136 -4.26 11.87 13.04
N ASN A 137 -3.31 11.76 13.97
CA ASN A 137 -3.21 12.66 15.11
C ASN A 137 -2.26 13.81 14.84
N LEU A 138 -1.25 13.60 14.00
CA LEU A 138 -0.21 14.55 13.69
C LEU A 138 -0.03 14.56 12.19
N THR A 139 -0.10 15.75 11.60
CA THR A 139 0.31 16.00 10.22
C THR A 139 1.29 17.15 10.24
N GLY A 140 2.43 16.99 9.57
CA GLY A 140 3.49 17.99 9.50
C GLY A 140 4.04 18.15 8.09
N VAL A 141 4.62 19.32 7.81
CA VAL A 141 5.47 19.51 6.63
C VAL A 141 6.91 19.37 7.11
N THR A 142 7.63 18.38 6.60
CA THR A 142 8.98 18.02 7.08
C THR A 142 10.07 18.51 6.15
N ASN A 143 9.82 18.49 4.84
CA ASN A 143 10.68 19.12 3.84
C ASN A 143 9.86 19.94 2.83
N ARG A 144 10.40 21.08 2.41
CA ARG A 144 9.79 21.91 1.37
C ARG A 144 10.86 22.75 0.68
N ASP A 145 11.11 22.46 -0.58
CA ASP A 145 12.08 23.19 -1.38
C ASP A 145 11.63 23.34 -2.85
N SER A 146 12.56 23.62 -3.74
CA SER A 146 12.29 23.76 -5.18
C SER A 146 12.02 22.44 -5.91
N GLN A 147 12.38 21.31 -5.29
CA GLN A 147 12.26 19.96 -5.85
C GLN A 147 10.97 19.27 -5.42
N GLY A 148 10.43 19.61 -4.24
CA GLY A 148 9.17 19.03 -3.80
C GLY A 148 8.71 19.46 -2.41
N THR A 149 7.68 18.78 -1.93
CA THR A 149 7.12 18.91 -0.59
C THR A 149 6.98 17.52 0.03
N GLU A 150 7.50 17.34 1.24
CA GLU A 150 7.34 16.13 2.05
C GLU A 150 6.37 16.45 3.20
N LEU A 151 5.37 15.58 3.36
CA LEU A 151 4.44 15.61 4.47
C LEU A 151 4.65 14.36 5.34
N TRP A 152 4.48 14.52 6.65
CA TRP A 152 4.59 13.44 7.62
C TRP A 152 3.30 13.29 8.40
N ASP A 153 2.89 12.05 8.62
CA ASP A 153 1.62 11.71 9.23
C ASP A 153 1.81 10.61 10.27
N THR A 154 1.34 10.85 11.51
CA THR A 154 1.35 9.85 12.59
C THR A 154 -0.03 9.68 13.23
N TRP A 155 -0.45 8.42 13.39
CA TRP A 155 -1.65 8.00 14.11
C TRP A 155 -1.30 6.98 15.20
N ILE A 156 -1.81 7.18 16.41
CA ILE A 156 -1.90 6.10 17.40
C ILE A 156 -3.30 5.49 17.40
N VAL A 157 -3.38 4.21 17.05
CA VAL A 157 -4.63 3.47 16.97
C VAL A 157 -5.13 3.13 18.38
N GLY A 158 -5.92 4.04 18.96
CA GLY A 158 -6.35 3.95 20.37
C GLY A 158 -7.40 2.89 20.71
N ALA A 159 -7.94 2.16 19.72
CA ALA A 159 -9.00 1.17 19.92
C ALA A 159 -8.86 -0.03 18.95
N PRO A 160 -9.39 -1.22 19.27
CA PRO A 160 -9.27 -2.43 18.46
C PRO A 160 -10.19 -2.43 17.22
N ILE A 161 -10.10 -1.38 16.41
CA ILE A 161 -10.93 -1.13 15.23
C ILE A 161 -10.64 -2.10 14.08
N ALA A 162 -9.46 -2.69 14.04
CA ALA A 162 -9.02 -3.69 13.06
C ALA A 162 -8.98 -5.11 13.65
N GLY A 163 -9.61 -5.31 14.82
CA GLY A 163 -9.62 -6.59 15.50
C GLY A 163 -8.45 -6.79 16.46
N LYS A 164 -8.24 -8.04 16.84
CA LYS A 164 -7.34 -8.45 17.93
C LYS A 164 -6.85 -9.86 17.65
N ASN A 165 -5.55 -10.11 17.86
CA ASN A 165 -4.90 -11.40 17.58
C ASN A 165 -5.12 -11.87 16.13
N VAL A 166 -4.83 -11.00 15.17
CA VAL A 166 -5.17 -11.23 13.77
C VAL A 166 -4.10 -10.66 12.85
N ASP A 167 -3.78 -11.38 11.79
CA ASP A 167 -2.93 -10.86 10.71
C ASP A 167 -3.73 -9.86 9.87
N THR A 168 -3.11 -8.74 9.57
CA THR A 168 -3.75 -7.65 8.81
C THR A 168 -2.75 -7.06 7.84
N THR A 169 -3.26 -6.33 6.85
CA THR A 169 -2.47 -5.62 5.86
C THR A 169 -2.88 -4.16 5.88
N LEU A 170 -1.92 -3.27 6.14
CA LEU A 170 -2.05 -1.84 5.90
C LEU A 170 -1.84 -1.59 4.41
N THR A 171 -2.68 -0.77 3.80
CA THR A 171 -2.51 -0.32 2.41
C THR A 171 -2.65 1.20 2.37
N VAL A 172 -1.66 1.88 1.81
CA VAL A 172 -1.61 3.35 1.75
C VAL A 172 -1.36 3.81 0.31
N ALA A 173 -2.07 4.84 -0.12
CA ALA A 173 -1.83 5.51 -1.40
C ALA A 173 -2.38 6.93 -1.39
N VAL A 174 -1.94 7.73 -2.36
CA VAL A 174 -2.54 9.02 -2.72
C VAL A 174 -3.33 8.87 -4.02
N ILE A 175 -4.60 9.24 -3.97
CA ILE A 175 -5.48 9.28 -5.14
C ILE A 175 -5.01 10.38 -6.09
N ALA A 176 -5.05 10.09 -7.39
CA ALA A 176 -4.69 11.09 -8.39
C ALA A 176 -5.66 12.27 -8.39
N ASP A 177 -5.24 13.40 -8.96
CA ASP A 177 -6.14 14.50 -9.32
C ASP A 177 -7.02 14.03 -10.50
N LEU A 178 -8.16 13.42 -10.15
CA LEU A 178 -9.12 12.81 -11.06
C LEU A 178 -9.97 13.89 -11.75
N ASN A 179 -10.17 15.03 -11.10
CA ASN A 179 -10.96 16.15 -11.64
C ASN A 179 -10.12 17.17 -12.43
N HIS A 180 -8.79 17.02 -12.41
CA HIS A 180 -7.79 17.84 -13.09
C HIS A 180 -7.77 19.32 -12.65
N ASN A 181 -8.03 19.60 -11.37
CA ASN A 181 -7.96 20.95 -10.79
C ASN A 181 -6.54 21.36 -10.36
N GLY A 182 -5.57 20.45 -10.45
CA GLY A 182 -4.19 20.64 -10.04
C GLY A 182 -3.92 20.37 -8.56
N ILE A 183 -4.84 19.75 -7.83
CA ILE A 183 -4.79 19.48 -6.39
C ILE A 183 -5.13 18.00 -6.13
N TYR A 184 -4.36 17.33 -5.27
CA TYR A 184 -4.66 15.96 -4.86
C TYR A 184 -5.72 15.93 -3.73
N ASP A 185 -7.00 16.10 -4.06
CA ASP A 185 -8.12 16.15 -3.08
C ASP A 185 -9.31 15.22 -3.36
N ASP A 186 -9.12 14.26 -4.28
CA ASP A 186 -10.16 13.37 -4.80
C ASP A 186 -10.31 12.04 -4.04
N ALA A 187 -9.69 11.86 -2.86
CA ALA A 187 -9.84 10.60 -2.14
C ALA A 187 -11.26 10.39 -1.62
N PRO A 188 -11.85 9.19 -1.81
CA PRO A 188 -13.18 8.91 -1.28
C PRO A 188 -13.12 8.59 0.22
N ASN A 189 -14.27 8.78 0.89
CA ASN A 189 -14.43 8.39 2.29
C ASN A 189 -14.43 6.86 2.49
N VAL A 190 -14.90 6.13 1.48
CA VAL A 190 -14.99 4.67 1.49
C VAL A 190 -14.58 4.16 0.12
N ILE A 191 -13.66 3.22 0.09
CA ILE A 191 -13.25 2.47 -1.09
C ILE A 191 -14.21 1.30 -1.29
N THR A 192 -14.83 1.24 -2.45
CA THR A 192 -15.66 0.10 -2.88
C THR A 192 -14.87 -0.84 -3.77
N ASP A 193 -15.30 -2.10 -3.83
CA ASP A 193 -14.73 -3.13 -4.71
C ASP A 193 -14.95 -2.70 -6.16
N GLN A 194 -13.88 -2.28 -6.83
CA GLN A 194 -13.91 -1.75 -8.18
C GLN A 194 -13.79 -2.87 -9.23
N ASN A 195 -13.12 -3.96 -8.87
CA ASN A 195 -12.77 -5.02 -9.81
C ASN A 195 -13.72 -6.24 -9.72
N GLY A 196 -14.61 -6.27 -8.72
CA GLY A 196 -15.63 -7.30 -8.52
C GLY A 196 -15.12 -8.59 -7.88
N ASP A 197 -13.91 -8.60 -7.30
CA ASP A 197 -13.30 -9.78 -6.68
C ASP A 197 -13.67 -9.99 -5.19
N ARG A 198 -14.52 -9.09 -4.65
CA ARG A 198 -15.02 -9.06 -3.27
C ARG A 198 -13.96 -8.81 -2.20
N ARG A 199 -12.81 -8.29 -2.60
CA ARG A 199 -11.78 -7.78 -1.68
C ARG A 199 -11.68 -6.28 -1.89
N ILE A 200 -11.21 -5.59 -0.84
CA ILE A 200 -10.82 -4.20 -0.96
C ILE A 200 -9.32 -4.17 -0.71
N ASP A 201 -8.56 -3.99 -1.78
CA ASP A 201 -7.11 -4.01 -1.73
C ASP A 201 -6.46 -3.06 -2.75
N ARG A 202 -5.16 -3.20 -2.95
CA ARG A 202 -4.39 -2.36 -3.88
C ARG A 202 -4.94 -2.35 -5.30
N ARG A 203 -5.62 -3.41 -5.75
CA ARG A 203 -6.20 -3.49 -7.10
C ARG A 203 -7.36 -2.51 -7.26
N ASP A 204 -8.14 -2.31 -6.21
CA ASP A 204 -9.23 -1.34 -6.20
C ASP A 204 -8.70 0.09 -6.25
N LEU A 205 -7.64 0.37 -5.49
CA LEU A 205 -6.94 1.66 -5.56
C LEU A 205 -6.36 1.91 -6.96
N LYS A 206 -5.72 0.90 -7.58
CA LYS A 206 -5.25 1.00 -8.97
C LYS A 206 -6.40 1.29 -9.95
N ALA A 207 -7.56 0.68 -9.74
CA ALA A 207 -8.73 0.88 -10.58
C ALA A 207 -9.36 2.28 -10.43
N ILE A 208 -9.34 2.86 -9.22
CA ILE A 208 -9.75 4.25 -8.98
C ILE A 208 -8.78 5.22 -9.67
N GLY A 209 -7.48 4.94 -9.57
CA GLY A 209 -6.41 5.79 -10.07
C GLY A 209 -5.62 6.46 -8.94
N VAL A 210 -4.32 6.20 -8.90
CA VAL A 210 -3.40 6.70 -7.86
C VAL A 210 -2.27 7.53 -8.47
N ALA A 211 -1.93 8.61 -7.78
CA ALA A 211 -0.76 9.44 -8.07
C ALA A 211 0.53 8.84 -7.48
N SER A 212 0.42 8.00 -6.44
CA SER A 212 1.59 7.43 -5.76
C SER A 212 1.90 5.97 -6.14
N ASN A 213 2.99 5.42 -5.58
CA ASN A 213 3.05 3.99 -5.28
C ASN A 213 1.92 3.59 -4.33
N ILE A 214 1.55 2.31 -4.34
CA ILE A 214 0.61 1.77 -3.35
C ILE A 214 1.42 0.93 -2.38
N GLU A 215 1.68 1.50 -1.21
CA GLU A 215 2.45 0.87 -0.15
C GLU A 215 1.58 -0.15 0.59
N THR A 216 2.15 -1.32 0.88
CA THR A 216 1.43 -2.41 1.54
C THR A 216 2.32 -3.09 2.56
N VAL A 217 1.89 -3.10 3.82
CA VAL A 217 2.62 -3.73 4.93
C VAL A 217 1.74 -4.76 5.61
N THR A 218 2.23 -6.01 5.72
CA THR A 218 1.55 -7.08 6.45
C THR A 218 2.16 -7.24 7.83
N PHE A 219 1.31 -7.27 8.85
CA PHE A 219 1.72 -7.33 10.25
C PHE A 219 0.65 -8.03 11.09
N HIS A 220 1.00 -8.42 12.30
CA HIS A 220 0.10 -9.06 13.26
C HIS A 220 -0.37 -8.05 14.31
N LEU A 221 -1.68 -7.99 14.55
CA LEU A 221 -2.26 -7.23 15.67
C LEU A 221 -2.26 -8.06 16.94
N ASN A 222 -1.50 -7.63 17.94
CA ASN A 222 -1.30 -8.35 19.18
C ASN A 222 -2.61 -8.52 19.99
N GLY A 223 -2.84 -9.74 20.49
CA GLY A 223 -3.99 -10.10 21.33
C GLY A 223 -3.78 -10.05 22.83
N ASP A 224 -2.57 -9.85 23.29
CA ASP A 224 -2.24 -9.96 24.70
C ASP A 224 -2.63 -8.67 25.46
N PRO A 225 -2.98 -8.78 26.75
CA PRO A 225 -3.13 -7.61 27.61
C PRO A 225 -1.75 -6.99 27.92
N ALA A 226 -1.78 -5.75 28.45
CA ALA A 226 -0.59 -5.06 28.95
C ALA A 226 0.01 -5.74 30.19
#